data_AF-A0A2V6K9T1-F1
#
_entry.id   AF-A0A2V6K9T1-F1
#
_cell.length_a   1.000
_cell.length_b   1.000
_cell.length_c   1.000
_cell.angle_alpha   90.00
_cell.angle_beta   90.00
_cell.angle_gamma   90.00
#
_symmetry.space_group_name_H-M   'P 1'
#
loop_
_entity.id
_entity.type
_entity.pdbx_description
1 polymer ?
#
loop_
_entity_poly.entity_id
_entity_poly.type
_entity_poly.pdbx_seq_one_letter_code
_entity_poly.pdbx_strand_id
1 'polypeptide(L)'
;MQLPFEQFSALSAAGICRHVFTQRIPGIDVSHDKAEVLKGLDAAHREICNAIGVGDWPLFTAEQIHGNKIAVVDEVGSALRVDRGRRGAASLPSREFPGCDGIITNQRGIALGVYVADCCAVYIVDPRTPAIGLAHSGRKGTELGVVTNAIREMIDRFGSVPASMIVQLSPCIRPPHYQVDFAAEIIRQCRALGVKEIHDSGVCTACDLNRYYSYRAEKGKTGRMLALIGLRALPIRQKSVRL
;
A
#
# COMPACT_ATOMS: atom_id res chain seq x y z
N MET A 1 -8.70 6.31 22.21
CA MET A 1 -7.39 5.63 22.16
C MET A 1 -6.71 6.09 20.88
N GLN A 2 -5.43 6.43 20.89
CA GLN A 2 -4.73 6.78 19.64
C GLN A 2 -4.59 5.51 18.79
N LEU A 3 -5.04 5.56 17.53
CA LEU A 3 -4.96 4.41 16.63
C LEU A 3 -3.49 4.09 16.29
N PRO A 4 -3.06 2.81 16.33
CA PRO A 4 -1.66 2.43 16.16
C PRO A 4 -1.30 2.41 14.66
N PHE A 5 -0.90 3.55 14.13
CA PHE A 5 -0.41 3.65 12.76
C PHE A 5 0.65 4.75 12.59
N GLU A 6 1.39 4.68 11.49
CA GLU A 6 2.33 5.72 11.09
C GLU A 6 2.13 6.19 9.65
N GLN A 7 2.60 7.41 9.40
CA GLN A 7 2.62 8.04 8.08
C GLN A 7 4.04 8.50 7.76
N PHE A 8 4.42 8.36 6.50
CA PHE A 8 5.72 8.78 6.02
C PHE A 8 5.68 10.22 5.51
N SER A 9 6.64 11.04 5.94
CA SER A 9 6.70 12.48 5.65
C SER A 9 6.80 12.78 4.16
N ALA A 10 7.59 12.00 3.40
CA ALA A 10 7.74 12.16 1.95
C ALA A 10 6.41 12.01 1.20
N LEU A 11 5.64 10.98 1.54
CA LEU A 11 4.32 10.75 0.94
C LEU A 11 3.31 11.82 1.38
N SER A 12 3.37 12.28 2.64
CA SER A 12 2.52 13.38 3.12
C SER A 12 2.83 14.68 2.38
N ALA A 13 4.11 14.98 2.13
CA ALA A 13 4.57 16.17 1.43
C ALA A 13 4.14 16.18 -0.05
N ALA A 14 3.99 15.01 -0.68
CA ALA A 14 3.48 14.91 -2.05
C ALA A 14 2.07 15.50 -2.23
N GLY A 15 1.26 15.53 -1.17
CA GLY A 15 -0.05 16.21 -1.15
C GLY A 15 -1.17 15.59 -2.01
N ILE A 16 -0.86 14.58 -2.83
CA ILE A 16 -1.80 13.95 -3.76
C ILE A 16 -2.40 12.63 -3.27
N CYS A 17 -1.88 12.05 -2.19
CA CYS A 17 -2.33 10.77 -1.64
C CYS A 17 -2.79 10.87 -0.18
N ARG A 18 -3.46 9.82 0.27
CA ARG A 18 -3.68 9.46 1.69
C ARG A 18 -3.02 8.10 1.87
N HIS A 19 -2.22 7.92 2.92
CA HIS A 19 -1.51 6.67 3.16
C HIS A 19 -1.39 6.39 4.64
N VAL A 20 -1.13 5.12 4.94
CA VAL A 20 -0.85 4.65 6.28
C VAL A 20 -0.04 3.36 6.22
N PHE A 21 0.76 3.13 7.26
CA PHE A 21 1.28 1.83 7.63
C PHE A 21 0.76 1.51 9.04
N THR A 22 -0.09 0.49 9.19
CA THR A 22 -0.60 0.14 10.51
C THR A 22 0.50 -0.52 11.35
N GLN A 23 0.42 -0.32 12.65
CA GLN A 23 1.27 -0.97 13.64
C GLN A 23 0.52 -2.16 14.27
N ARG A 24 1.16 -2.87 15.20
CA ARG A 24 0.55 -3.97 15.92
C ARG A 24 -0.73 -3.51 16.61
N ILE A 25 -1.81 -4.26 16.40
CA ILE A 25 -3.06 -4.12 17.15
C ILE A 25 -2.98 -4.99 18.41
N PRO A 26 -3.09 -4.41 19.62
CA PRO A 26 -3.04 -5.18 20.86
C PRO A 26 -4.27 -6.07 21.02
N GLY A 27 -4.12 -7.19 21.72
CA GLY A 27 -5.23 -8.09 22.07
C GLY A 27 -5.72 -9.00 20.94
N ILE A 28 -5.07 -9.00 19.77
CA ILE A 28 -5.40 -9.93 18.67
C ILE A 28 -4.78 -11.30 18.96
N ASP A 29 -5.62 -12.34 18.91
CA ASP A 29 -5.15 -13.72 18.95
C ASP A 29 -4.53 -14.12 17.60
N VAL A 30 -3.22 -14.39 17.63
CA VAL A 30 -2.40 -14.74 16.45
C VAL A 30 -2.10 -16.23 16.34
N SER A 31 -2.77 -17.07 17.14
CA SER A 31 -2.54 -18.51 17.17
C SER A 31 -3.16 -19.27 15.99
N HIS A 32 -4.06 -18.61 15.24
CA HIS A 32 -4.79 -19.13 14.09
C HIS A 32 -4.06 -18.92 12.75
N ASP A 33 -4.65 -19.41 11.66
CA ASP A 33 -4.13 -19.16 10.32
C ASP A 33 -4.24 -17.68 9.90
N LYS A 34 -3.58 -17.32 8.79
CA LYS A 34 -3.55 -15.94 8.27
C LYS A 34 -4.97 -15.37 8.07
N ALA A 35 -5.90 -16.17 7.55
CA ALA A 35 -7.23 -15.68 7.18
C ALA A 35 -8.05 -15.34 8.44
N GLU A 36 -8.05 -16.20 9.44
CA GLU A 36 -8.72 -15.94 10.72
C GLU A 36 -8.10 -14.75 11.46
N VAL A 37 -6.76 -14.65 11.48
CA VAL A 37 -6.08 -13.50 12.10
C VAL A 37 -6.43 -12.19 11.40
N LEU A 38 -6.55 -12.18 10.07
CA LEU A 38 -7.00 -11.00 9.32
C LEU A 38 -8.45 -10.61 9.65
N LYS A 39 -9.35 -11.58 9.89
CA LYS A 39 -10.71 -11.28 10.37
C LYS A 39 -10.69 -10.57 11.72
N GLY A 40 -9.82 -11.00 12.64
CA GLY A 40 -9.64 -10.34 13.94
C GLY A 40 -9.11 -8.90 13.83
N LEU A 41 -8.32 -8.61 12.79
CA LEU A 41 -7.74 -7.29 12.54
C LEU A 41 -8.67 -6.32 11.80
N ASP A 42 -9.72 -6.84 11.13
CA ASP A 42 -10.54 -6.09 10.19
C ASP A 42 -11.20 -4.83 10.81
N ALA A 43 -11.75 -4.94 12.02
CA ALA A 43 -12.37 -3.80 12.69
C ALA A 43 -11.38 -2.65 12.93
N ALA A 44 -10.18 -2.96 13.43
CA ALA A 44 -9.14 -1.97 13.70
C ALA A 44 -8.60 -1.35 12.39
N HIS A 45 -8.40 -2.16 11.35
CA HIS A 45 -7.99 -1.65 10.04
C HIS A 45 -9.04 -0.74 9.42
N ARG A 46 -10.34 -1.07 9.52
CA ARG A 46 -11.42 -0.19 9.06
C ARG A 46 -11.47 1.13 9.82
N GLU A 47 -11.28 1.11 11.14
CA GLU A 47 -11.21 2.33 11.94
C GLU A 47 -10.04 3.23 11.52
N ILE A 48 -8.87 2.65 11.23
CA ILE A 48 -7.72 3.39 10.70
C ILE A 48 -8.02 3.97 9.32
N CYS A 49 -8.65 3.21 8.41
CA CYS A 49 -9.09 3.70 7.10
C CYS A 49 -10.04 4.89 7.23
N ASN A 50 -10.99 4.83 8.18
CA ASN A 50 -11.90 5.94 8.47
C ASN A 50 -11.12 7.18 8.96
N ALA A 51 -10.19 6.99 9.91
CA ALA A 51 -9.41 8.07 10.49
C ALA A 51 -8.56 8.83 9.45
N ILE A 52 -8.04 8.13 8.44
CA ILE A 52 -7.31 8.78 7.34
C ILE A 52 -8.21 9.21 6.18
N GLY A 53 -9.53 9.06 6.30
CA GLY A 53 -10.55 9.48 5.33
C GLY A 53 -10.55 8.73 4.00
N VAL A 54 -10.28 7.43 4.04
CA VAL A 54 -10.41 6.49 2.91
C VAL A 54 -11.40 5.35 3.19
N GLY A 55 -12.11 5.40 4.31
CA GLY A 55 -13.02 4.34 4.76
C GLY A 55 -14.14 3.99 3.79
N ASP A 56 -14.65 4.99 3.07
CA ASP A 56 -15.70 4.82 2.06
C ASP A 56 -15.13 4.62 0.64
N TRP A 57 -13.81 4.50 0.50
CA TRP A 57 -13.20 4.28 -0.81
C TRP A 57 -13.13 2.79 -1.12
N PRO A 58 -13.35 2.38 -2.38
CA PRO A 58 -13.08 1.01 -2.80
C PRO A 58 -11.63 0.62 -2.47
N LEU A 59 -11.46 -0.48 -1.75
CA LEU A 59 -10.16 -1.01 -1.36
C LEU A 59 -9.79 -2.19 -2.26
N PHE A 60 -8.65 -2.06 -2.94
CA PHE A 60 -8.08 -3.10 -3.78
C PHE A 60 -6.87 -3.72 -3.09
N THR A 61 -6.89 -5.04 -2.88
CA THR A 61 -5.78 -5.79 -2.27
C THR A 61 -5.18 -6.79 -3.23
N ALA A 62 -3.97 -7.25 -2.93
CA ALA A 62 -3.29 -8.31 -3.67
C ALA A 62 -3.31 -9.59 -2.84
N GLU A 63 -3.43 -10.76 -3.47
CA GLU A 63 -3.39 -12.06 -2.77
C GLU A 63 -2.02 -12.31 -2.10
N GLN A 64 -0.95 -11.79 -2.71
CA GLN A 64 0.45 -11.86 -2.25
C GLN A 64 1.03 -13.28 -2.21
N ILE A 65 1.36 -13.82 -3.39
CA ILE A 65 1.96 -15.15 -3.57
C ILE A 65 3.50 -15.14 -3.59
N HIS A 66 4.12 -14.00 -3.21
CA HIS A 66 5.56 -13.75 -3.27
C HIS A 66 6.13 -13.87 -4.70
N GLY A 67 5.32 -13.52 -5.70
CA GLY A 67 5.71 -13.34 -7.09
C GLY A 67 6.10 -11.90 -7.42
N ASN A 68 6.00 -11.53 -8.69
CA ASN A 68 6.32 -10.19 -9.20
C ASN A 68 5.23 -9.59 -10.11
N LYS A 69 4.03 -10.19 -10.11
CA LYS A 69 2.93 -9.74 -10.94
C LYS A 69 2.24 -8.53 -10.32
N ILE A 70 1.93 -7.55 -11.16
CA ILE A 70 1.29 -6.29 -10.79
C ILE A 70 -0.11 -6.24 -11.38
N ALA A 71 -1.11 -5.97 -10.54
CA ALA A 71 -2.45 -5.65 -10.98
C ALA A 71 -2.56 -4.16 -11.33
N VAL A 72 -3.38 -3.84 -12.33
CA VAL A 72 -3.69 -2.47 -12.71
C VAL A 72 -5.16 -2.22 -12.43
N VAL A 73 -5.47 -1.10 -11.76
CA VAL A 73 -6.85 -0.61 -11.62
C VAL A 73 -7.01 0.59 -12.54
N ASP A 74 -7.57 0.38 -13.74
CA ASP A 74 -7.66 1.36 -14.83
C ASP A 74 -9.10 1.78 -15.19
N GLU A 75 -10.12 1.00 -14.81
CA GLU A 75 -11.53 1.35 -15.04
C GLU A 75 -12.35 1.47 -13.74
N VAL A 76 -12.64 2.70 -13.35
CA VAL A 76 -13.66 3.07 -12.34
C VAL A 76 -14.98 3.50 -13.02
N GLY A 77 -14.93 3.78 -14.33
CA GLY A 77 -15.93 4.57 -15.06
C GLY A 77 -17.18 3.84 -15.59
N SER A 78 -17.17 2.52 -15.76
CA SER A 78 -18.33 1.77 -16.26
C SER A 78 -19.34 1.42 -15.16
N ALA A 79 -18.89 1.26 -13.90
CA ALA A 79 -19.75 1.03 -12.74
C ALA A 79 -20.47 2.30 -12.24
N LEU A 80 -19.91 3.50 -12.47
CA LEU A 80 -20.48 4.78 -12.01
C LEU A 80 -21.58 5.35 -12.92
N ARG A 81 -21.83 4.77 -14.10
CA ARG A 81 -22.84 5.29 -15.06
C ARG A 81 -24.23 4.65 -14.95
N VAL A 82 -24.38 3.56 -14.19
CA VAL A 82 -25.66 2.85 -14.10
C VAL A 82 -26.61 3.43 -13.04
N ASP A 83 -26.14 4.30 -12.14
CA ASP A 83 -26.98 4.81 -11.04
C ASP A 83 -27.07 6.34 -10.97
N ARG A 84 -27.39 7.00 -12.09
CA ARG A 84 -27.89 8.39 -12.08
C ARG A 84 -29.38 8.48 -11.69
N GLY A 85 -29.89 7.51 -10.92
CA GLY A 85 -31.31 7.40 -10.56
C GLY A 85 -31.57 7.27 -9.06
N ARG A 86 -30.62 6.78 -8.25
CA ARG A 86 -30.76 6.71 -6.80
C ARG A 86 -29.73 7.59 -6.09
N ARG A 87 -30.19 8.30 -5.07
CA ARG A 87 -29.30 8.99 -4.12
C ARG A 87 -28.43 7.93 -3.45
N GLY A 88 -27.18 7.86 -3.84
CA GLY A 88 -26.17 6.92 -3.34
C GLY A 88 -25.25 6.54 -4.49
N ALA A 89 -24.09 7.19 -4.58
CA ALA A 89 -23.09 6.81 -5.58
C ALA A 89 -22.78 5.32 -5.40
N ALA A 90 -23.05 4.49 -6.41
CA ALA A 90 -22.62 3.10 -6.43
C ALA A 90 -21.09 3.08 -6.39
N SER A 91 -20.52 2.95 -5.19
CA SER A 91 -19.10 2.76 -4.96
C SER A 91 -18.69 1.43 -5.59
N LEU A 92 -17.59 1.39 -6.34
CA LEU A 92 -17.03 0.11 -6.79
C LEU A 92 -16.82 -0.83 -5.60
N PRO A 93 -17.09 -2.13 -5.74
CA PRO A 93 -16.82 -3.06 -4.67
C PRO A 93 -15.30 -3.18 -4.46
N SER A 94 -14.88 -3.27 -3.20
CA SER A 94 -13.54 -3.72 -2.84
C SER A 94 -13.25 -5.08 -3.46
N ARG A 95 -12.00 -5.31 -3.87
CA ARG A 95 -11.61 -6.52 -4.62
C ARG A 95 -10.18 -6.93 -4.31
N GLU A 96 -9.96 -8.23 -4.17
CA GLU A 96 -8.62 -8.82 -4.15
C GLU A 96 -8.19 -9.29 -5.55
N PHE A 97 -6.93 -9.04 -5.92
CA PHE A 97 -6.34 -9.49 -7.18
C PHE A 97 -5.55 -10.79 -6.98
N PRO A 98 -5.98 -11.91 -7.59
CA PRO A 98 -5.32 -13.20 -7.44
C PRO A 98 -3.96 -13.24 -8.14
N GLY A 99 -3.01 -13.95 -7.53
CA GLY A 99 -1.67 -14.20 -8.03
C GLY A 99 -0.81 -12.95 -8.22
N CYS A 100 -1.19 -11.82 -7.60
CA CYS A 100 -0.47 -10.55 -7.68
C CYS A 100 0.22 -10.23 -6.35
N ASP A 101 1.30 -9.44 -6.43
CA ASP A 101 2.05 -8.96 -5.28
C ASP A 101 2.18 -7.44 -5.27
N GLY A 102 1.65 -6.75 -6.28
CA GLY A 102 1.52 -5.30 -6.25
C GLY A 102 0.32 -4.84 -7.06
N ILE A 103 -0.08 -3.60 -6.81
CA ILE A 103 -1.19 -2.95 -7.50
C ILE A 103 -0.76 -1.54 -7.85
N ILE A 104 -1.16 -1.06 -9.03
CA ILE A 104 -0.96 0.31 -9.47
C ILE A 104 -2.26 0.92 -10.01
N THR A 105 -2.38 2.24 -9.93
CA THR A 105 -3.52 2.96 -10.48
C THR A 105 -3.23 4.46 -10.67
N ASN A 106 -3.91 5.06 -11.65
CA ASN A 106 -4.05 6.52 -11.79
C ASN A 106 -5.48 7.01 -11.44
N GLN A 107 -6.33 6.12 -10.95
CA GLN A 107 -7.72 6.42 -10.62
C GLN A 107 -7.79 7.05 -9.22
N ARG A 108 -8.63 8.07 -9.09
CA ARG A 108 -8.80 8.83 -7.84
C ARG A 108 -9.94 8.27 -7.00
N GLY A 109 -9.86 8.45 -5.68
CA GLY A 109 -10.91 8.01 -4.76
C GLY A 109 -10.96 6.50 -4.57
N ILE A 110 -9.84 5.81 -4.83
CA ILE A 110 -9.66 4.38 -4.54
C ILE A 110 -8.42 4.18 -3.66
N ALA A 111 -8.41 3.10 -2.89
CA ALA A 111 -7.31 2.71 -2.02
C ALA A 111 -6.70 1.38 -2.49
N LEU A 112 -5.39 1.25 -2.34
CA LEU A 112 -4.60 0.04 -2.56
C LEU A 112 -4.11 -0.46 -1.21
N GLY A 113 -4.15 -1.77 -0.96
CA GLY A 113 -3.70 -2.39 0.29
C GLY A 113 -2.84 -3.63 0.09
N VAL A 114 -1.80 -3.77 0.90
CA VAL A 114 -1.03 -5.01 1.03
C VAL A 114 -0.76 -5.30 2.51
N TYR A 115 -0.75 -6.58 2.88
CA TYR A 115 -0.52 -7.04 4.25
C TYR A 115 0.90 -7.55 4.43
N VAL A 116 1.60 -7.11 5.47
CA VAL A 116 2.98 -7.54 5.74
C VAL A 116 3.21 -7.93 7.18
N ALA A 117 4.10 -8.90 7.37
CA ALA A 117 4.82 -9.14 8.61
C ALA A 117 6.21 -9.57 8.16
N ASP A 118 7.21 -8.71 8.38
CA ASP A 118 8.58 -8.76 7.86
C ASP A 118 8.83 -8.35 6.41
N CYS A 119 7.99 -8.71 5.44
CA CYS A 119 8.21 -8.24 4.06
C CYS A 119 8.05 -6.71 3.94
N CYS A 120 8.73 -6.07 3.00
CA CYS A 120 8.59 -4.63 2.76
C CYS A 120 7.33 -4.35 1.94
N ALA A 121 6.44 -3.51 2.46
CA ALA A 121 5.50 -2.77 1.61
C ALA A 121 6.23 -1.57 0.99
N VAL A 122 6.16 -1.43 -0.32
CA VAL A 122 6.81 -0.37 -1.09
C VAL A 122 5.75 0.50 -1.72
N TYR A 123 5.68 1.74 -1.28
CA TYR A 123 4.79 2.76 -1.81
C TYR A 123 5.50 3.49 -2.95
N ILE A 124 4.79 3.71 -4.05
CA ILE A 124 5.28 4.44 -5.21
C ILE A 124 4.27 5.54 -5.52
N VAL A 125 4.72 6.78 -5.63
CA VAL A 125 3.86 7.92 -5.97
C VAL A 125 4.50 8.69 -7.10
N ASP A 126 3.77 8.86 -8.19
CA ASP A 126 4.12 9.83 -9.24
C ASP A 126 3.23 11.07 -9.07
N PRO A 127 3.75 12.20 -8.57
CA PRO A 127 3.01 13.44 -8.45
C PRO A 127 2.84 14.19 -9.79
N ARG A 128 3.72 13.93 -10.77
CA ARG A 128 3.72 14.62 -12.08
C ARG A 128 2.65 14.08 -13.00
N THR A 129 2.55 12.75 -13.09
CA THR A 129 1.43 12.05 -13.73
C THR A 129 0.68 11.31 -12.62
N PRO A 130 -0.28 11.95 -11.94
CA PRO A 130 -0.87 11.47 -10.68
C PRO A 130 -1.25 9.98 -10.72
N ALA A 131 -0.38 9.17 -10.14
CA ALA A 131 -0.51 7.73 -10.08
C ALA A 131 0.14 7.22 -8.79
N ILE A 132 -0.36 6.10 -8.30
CA ILE A 132 0.16 5.43 -7.12
C ILE A 132 0.36 3.95 -7.40
N GLY A 133 1.30 3.37 -6.66
CA GLY A 133 1.56 1.95 -6.61
C GLY A 133 1.80 1.50 -5.18
N LEU A 134 1.45 0.24 -4.91
CA LEU A 134 1.76 -0.42 -3.65
C LEU A 134 2.18 -1.86 -3.94
N ALA A 135 3.39 -2.22 -3.56
CA ALA A 135 3.96 -3.54 -3.80
C ALA A 135 4.39 -4.22 -2.49
N HIS A 136 4.05 -5.51 -2.37
CA HIS A 136 4.58 -6.43 -1.38
C HIS A 136 5.89 -7.03 -1.87
N SER A 137 6.97 -6.77 -1.14
CA SER A 137 8.32 -7.17 -1.52
C SER A 137 9.04 -7.85 -0.36
N GLY A 138 8.94 -9.19 -0.32
CA GLY A 138 9.81 -10.05 0.47
C GLY A 138 11.06 -10.47 -0.31
N ARG A 139 11.84 -11.42 0.22
CA ARG A 139 13.03 -11.96 -0.46
C ARG A 139 12.75 -12.39 -1.91
N LYS A 140 11.80 -13.32 -2.10
CA LYS A 140 11.49 -13.89 -3.43
C LYS A 140 10.95 -12.82 -4.39
N GLY A 141 10.04 -11.96 -3.93
CA GLY A 141 9.50 -10.87 -4.76
C GLY A 141 10.57 -9.88 -5.18
N THR A 142 11.52 -9.57 -4.29
CA THR A 142 12.67 -8.71 -4.59
C THR A 142 13.61 -9.35 -5.62
N GLU A 143 13.94 -10.63 -5.46
CA GLU A 143 14.73 -11.41 -6.43
C GLU A 143 14.07 -11.43 -7.82
N LEU A 144 12.74 -11.53 -7.86
CA LEU A 144 11.94 -11.48 -9.09
C LEU A 144 11.68 -10.06 -9.63
N GLY A 145 12.13 -9.01 -8.93
CA GLY A 145 11.98 -7.62 -9.35
C GLY A 145 10.55 -7.08 -9.26
N VAL A 146 9.76 -7.44 -8.25
CA VAL A 146 8.36 -6.95 -8.11
C VAL A 146 8.25 -5.42 -8.14
N VAL A 147 9.16 -4.70 -7.47
CA VAL A 147 9.17 -3.23 -7.47
C VAL A 147 9.60 -2.70 -8.84
N THR A 148 10.56 -3.36 -9.48
CA THR A 148 10.97 -3.06 -10.85
C THR A 148 9.80 -3.18 -11.82
N ASN A 149 9.00 -4.25 -11.71
CA ASN A 149 7.82 -4.46 -12.52
C ASN A 149 6.73 -3.41 -12.24
N ALA A 150 6.52 -3.04 -10.97
CA ALA A 150 5.55 -1.99 -10.62
C ALA A 150 5.92 -0.65 -11.27
N ILE A 151 7.19 -0.23 -11.20
CA ILE A 151 7.66 1.00 -11.82
C ILE A 151 7.53 0.92 -13.36
N ARG A 152 7.90 -0.20 -13.97
CA ARG A 152 7.74 -0.41 -15.43
C ARG A 152 6.30 -0.31 -15.88
N GLU A 153 5.38 -1.00 -15.20
CA GLU A 153 3.95 -0.89 -15.51
C GLU A 153 3.43 0.54 -15.30
N MET A 154 3.89 1.28 -14.28
CA MET A 154 3.53 2.69 -14.13
C MET A 154 4.05 3.57 -15.28
N ILE A 155 5.25 3.29 -15.81
CA ILE A 155 5.78 3.95 -17.02
C ILE A 155 4.89 3.63 -18.22
N ASP A 156 4.70 2.34 -18.50
CA ASP A 156 4.03 1.85 -19.71
C ASP A 156 2.55 2.22 -19.75
N ARG A 157 1.86 2.16 -18.60
CA ARG A 157 0.40 2.39 -18.50
C ARG A 157 0.03 3.85 -18.33
N PHE A 158 0.83 4.60 -17.57
CA PHE A 158 0.46 5.96 -17.14
C PHE A 158 1.39 7.06 -17.65
N GLY A 159 2.47 6.68 -18.37
CA GLY A 159 3.50 7.63 -18.80
C GLY A 159 4.32 8.17 -17.63
N SER A 160 4.38 7.43 -16.51
CA SER A 160 5.07 7.86 -15.29
C SER A 160 6.56 8.01 -15.54
N VAL A 161 7.18 8.98 -14.86
CA VAL A 161 8.60 9.28 -15.04
C VAL A 161 9.36 8.93 -13.77
N PRO A 162 10.25 7.91 -13.75
CA PRO A 162 10.94 7.47 -12.53
C PRO A 162 11.64 8.57 -11.77
N ALA A 163 12.27 9.52 -12.47
CA ALA A 163 12.94 10.66 -11.85
C ALA A 163 12.01 11.60 -11.07
N SER A 164 10.69 11.54 -11.31
CA SER A 164 9.67 12.31 -10.59
C SER A 164 8.98 11.49 -9.50
N MET A 165 9.21 10.18 -9.44
CA MET A 165 8.56 9.30 -8.48
C MET A 165 9.17 9.44 -7.08
N ILE A 166 8.30 9.35 -6.08
CA ILE A 166 8.65 9.19 -4.68
C ILE A 166 8.44 7.72 -4.32
N VAL A 167 9.50 7.03 -3.92
CA VAL A 167 9.44 5.65 -3.44
C VAL A 167 9.68 5.64 -1.94
N GLN A 168 8.78 4.99 -1.19
CA GLN A 168 8.89 4.83 0.26
C GLN A 168 8.86 3.35 0.63
N LEU A 169 9.88 2.91 1.37
CA LEU A 169 9.94 1.58 1.98
C LEU A 169 9.40 1.64 3.41
N SER A 170 8.50 0.72 3.74
CA SER A 170 7.96 0.55 5.10
C SER A 170 8.96 -0.12 6.06
N PRO A 171 8.65 -0.19 7.37
CA PRO A 171 9.31 -1.12 8.27
C PRO A 171 9.26 -2.56 7.74
N CYS A 172 10.40 -3.23 7.74
CA CYS A 172 10.54 -4.62 7.27
C CYS A 172 11.67 -5.32 8.02
N ILE A 173 11.79 -6.64 7.91
CA ILE A 173 12.87 -7.36 8.59
C ILE A 173 14.22 -7.07 7.90
N ARG A 174 15.28 -7.03 8.70
CA ARG A 174 16.63 -6.60 8.28
C ARG A 174 17.69 -7.41 9.03
N PRO A 175 18.95 -7.37 8.59
CA PRO A 175 20.07 -7.83 9.40
C PRO A 175 20.10 -7.12 10.77
N PRO A 176 20.50 -7.82 11.85
CA PRO A 176 20.92 -9.22 11.89
C PRO A 176 19.75 -10.23 11.98
N HIS A 177 18.51 -9.80 12.16
CA HIS A 177 17.34 -10.68 12.33
C HIS A 177 16.96 -11.46 11.07
N TYR A 178 17.38 -10.98 9.91
CA TYR A 178 17.34 -11.72 8.65
C TYR A 178 18.56 -11.36 7.80
N GLN A 179 19.30 -12.37 7.33
CA GLN A 179 20.57 -12.14 6.62
C GLN A 179 20.38 -11.49 5.25
N VAL A 180 19.21 -11.62 4.64
CA VAL A 180 18.91 -11.00 3.35
C VAL A 180 18.41 -9.58 3.56
N ASP A 181 19.18 -8.61 3.09
CA ASP A 181 18.78 -7.21 3.07
C ASP A 181 18.07 -6.87 1.74
N PHE A 182 16.82 -7.28 1.63
CA PHE A 182 16.03 -6.96 0.44
C PHE A 182 15.66 -5.47 0.36
N ALA A 183 15.70 -4.72 1.46
CA ALA A 183 15.47 -3.27 1.43
C ALA A 183 16.58 -2.56 0.65
N ALA A 184 17.85 -2.91 0.90
CA ALA A 184 18.98 -2.41 0.13
C ALA A 184 18.88 -2.78 -1.37
N GLU A 185 18.45 -4.00 -1.67
CA GLU A 185 18.25 -4.44 -3.05
C GLU A 185 17.10 -3.70 -3.76
N ILE A 186 15.96 -3.47 -3.08
CA ILE A 186 14.85 -2.65 -3.60
C ILE A 186 15.35 -1.25 -3.94
N ILE A 187 16.14 -0.61 -3.05
CA ILE A 187 16.71 0.72 -3.30
C ILE A 187 17.62 0.69 -4.54
N ARG A 188 18.45 -0.35 -4.67
CA ARG A 188 19.33 -0.52 -5.85
C ARG A 188 18.52 -0.64 -7.14
N GLN A 189 17.45 -1.44 -7.13
CA GLN A 189 16.54 -1.60 -8.28
C GLN A 189 15.86 -0.28 -8.67
N CYS A 190 15.34 0.47 -7.70
CA CYS A 190 14.74 1.79 -7.94
C CYS A 190 15.74 2.77 -8.56
N ARG A 191 16.98 2.84 -8.04
CA ARG A 191 18.03 3.69 -8.59
C ARG A 191 18.41 3.31 -10.02
N ALA A 192 18.47 2.01 -10.32
CA ALA A 192 18.77 1.51 -11.66
C ALA A 192 17.71 1.92 -12.70
N LEU A 193 16.47 2.15 -12.29
CA LEU A 193 15.39 2.66 -13.14
C LEU A 193 15.35 4.20 -13.21
N GLY A 194 16.24 4.89 -12.51
CA GLY A 194 16.33 6.34 -12.52
C GLY A 194 15.50 7.06 -11.46
N VAL A 195 14.89 6.33 -10.51
CA VAL A 195 14.22 6.95 -9.35
C VAL A 195 15.25 7.72 -8.52
N LYS A 196 14.92 8.98 -8.21
CA LYS A 196 15.82 9.88 -7.48
C LYS A 196 15.42 10.03 -6.01
N GLU A 197 14.12 10.06 -5.73
CA GLU A 197 13.60 10.24 -4.38
C GLU A 197 13.17 8.90 -3.78
N ILE A 198 14.03 8.33 -2.94
CA ILE A 198 13.82 7.04 -2.28
C ILE A 198 14.01 7.23 -0.78
N HIS A 199 12.97 6.89 -0.02
CA HIS A 199 12.96 6.99 1.44
C HIS A 199 12.84 5.59 2.03
N ASP A 200 13.71 5.27 2.97
CA ASP A 200 13.67 4.03 3.72
C ASP A 200 13.34 4.33 5.18
N SER A 201 12.37 3.62 5.76
CA SER A 201 12.08 3.75 7.19
C SER A 201 13.29 3.40 8.06
N GLY A 202 14.16 2.49 7.58
CA GLY A 202 15.29 1.95 8.35
C GLY A 202 14.88 1.10 9.54
N VAL A 203 13.58 0.89 9.77
CA VAL A 203 13.05 0.18 10.94
C VAL A 203 13.00 -1.32 10.67
N CYS A 204 13.45 -2.11 11.65
CA CYS A 204 13.36 -3.57 11.64
C CYS A 204 12.13 -4.06 12.42
N THR A 205 11.23 -4.78 11.76
CA THR A 205 9.98 -5.32 12.39
C THR A 205 10.25 -6.33 13.51
N ALA A 206 11.39 -7.03 13.45
CA ALA A 206 11.77 -8.00 14.47
C ALA A 206 12.39 -7.35 15.73
N CYS A 207 12.80 -6.08 15.67
CA CYS A 207 13.43 -5.40 16.81
C CYS A 207 12.41 -4.90 17.86
N ASP A 208 11.15 -4.67 17.47
CA ASP A 208 10.12 -4.13 18.35
C ASP A 208 8.78 -4.84 18.09
N LEU A 209 8.57 -5.95 18.80
CA LEU A 209 7.35 -6.74 18.71
C LEU A 209 6.16 -6.09 19.41
N ASN A 210 6.35 -5.01 20.19
CA ASN A 210 5.21 -4.25 20.73
C ASN A 210 4.61 -3.37 19.64
N ARG A 211 5.44 -2.89 18.71
CA ARG A 211 5.03 -1.98 17.63
C ARG A 211 4.73 -2.70 16.32
N TYR A 212 5.36 -3.84 16.05
CA TYR A 212 5.22 -4.55 14.77
C TYR A 212 4.92 -6.05 14.96
N TYR A 213 4.27 -6.62 13.95
CA TYR A 213 4.20 -8.07 13.76
C TYR A 213 5.45 -8.53 13.00
N SER A 214 6.02 -9.67 13.41
CA SER A 214 7.19 -10.26 12.75
C SER A 214 7.02 -11.76 12.61
N TYR A 215 6.90 -12.22 11.37
CA TYR A 215 6.74 -13.65 11.05
C TYR A 215 7.94 -14.47 11.53
N ARG A 216 9.15 -13.96 11.32
CA ARG A 216 10.41 -14.61 11.70
C ARG A 216 10.58 -14.68 13.21
N ALA A 217 10.40 -13.54 13.91
CA ALA A 217 10.61 -13.49 15.35
C ALA A 217 9.53 -14.30 16.10
N GLU A 218 8.29 -14.30 15.60
CA GLU A 218 7.15 -15.00 16.21
C GLU A 218 6.91 -16.39 15.61
N LYS A 219 7.89 -16.92 14.86
CA LYS A 219 7.90 -18.31 14.34
C LYS A 219 6.63 -18.68 13.57
N GLY A 220 6.12 -17.74 12.78
CA GLY A 220 5.00 -17.90 11.88
C GLY A 220 3.61 -17.68 12.49
N LYS A 221 3.49 -17.60 13.82
CA LYS A 221 2.24 -17.30 14.52
C LYS A 221 2.16 -15.82 14.85
N THR A 222 1.67 -15.02 13.91
CA THR A 222 1.68 -13.56 14.02
C THR A 222 0.55 -12.89 13.22
N GLY A 223 0.27 -11.64 13.55
CA GLY A 223 -0.63 -10.74 12.82
C GLY A 223 -0.03 -10.19 11.54
N ARG A 224 -0.69 -9.20 10.95
CA ARG A 224 -0.20 -8.48 9.78
C ARG A 224 -0.42 -6.99 9.97
N MET A 225 0.59 -6.20 9.66
CA MET A 225 0.41 -4.79 9.35
C MET A 225 -0.30 -4.67 8.00
N LEU A 226 -1.10 -3.62 7.85
CA LEU A 226 -1.69 -3.17 6.60
C LEU A 226 -0.93 -1.93 6.13
N ALA A 227 -0.32 -2.05 4.97
CA ALA A 227 0.12 -0.89 4.21
C ALA A 227 -1.02 -0.47 3.29
N LEU A 228 -1.36 0.83 3.27
CA LEU A 228 -2.42 1.35 2.41
C LEU A 228 -2.06 2.70 1.82
N ILE A 229 -2.42 2.91 0.56
CA ILE A 229 -2.33 4.21 -0.12
C ILE A 229 -3.52 4.42 -1.05
N GLY A 230 -4.08 5.62 -1.05
CA GLY A 230 -5.14 6.02 -1.96
C GLY A 230 -4.84 7.37 -2.61
N LEU A 231 -5.23 7.52 -3.88
CA LEU A 231 -5.02 8.74 -4.65
C LEU A 231 -6.20 9.68 -4.41
N ARG A 232 -5.93 10.92 -3.97
CA ARG A 232 -6.97 11.87 -3.57
C ARG A 232 -7.93 12.19 -4.71
N ALA A 233 -9.23 12.19 -4.41
CA ALA A 233 -10.24 12.79 -5.26
C ALA A 233 -9.93 14.27 -5.51
N LEU A 234 -10.25 14.76 -6.72
CA LEU A 234 -10.17 16.20 -6.98
C LEU A 234 -11.16 16.93 -6.08
N PRO A 235 -10.82 18.14 -5.58
CA PRO A 235 -11.80 18.96 -4.88
C PRO A 235 -13.01 19.20 -5.79
N ILE A 236 -14.22 19.02 -5.26
CA ILE A 236 -15.43 19.45 -5.96
C ILE A 236 -15.32 20.96 -6.09
N ARG A 237 -15.19 21.48 -7.32
CA ARG A 237 -15.31 22.93 -7.56
C ARG A 237 -16.71 23.35 -7.12
N GLN A 238 -16.84 24.07 -6.01
CA GLN A 238 -18.08 24.76 -5.69
C GLN A 238 -18.36 25.71 -6.86
N LYS A 239 -19.52 25.56 -7.52
CA LYS A 239 -19.99 26.58 -8.45
C LYS A 239 -20.12 27.86 -7.64
N SER A 240 -19.33 28.87 -7.96
CA SER A 240 -19.53 30.22 -7.44
C SER A 240 -20.96 30.61 -7.79
N VAL A 241 -21.84 30.64 -6.80
CA VAL A 241 -23.12 31.31 -6.93
C VAL A 241 -22.77 32.78 -7.05
N ARG A 242 -22.78 33.30 -8.28
CA ARG A 242 -22.79 34.74 -8.49
C ARG A 242 -24.14 35.22 -7.93
N LEU A 243 -24.08 35.95 -6.82
CA LEU A 243 -25.18 36.77 -6.32
C LEU A 243 -25.42 37.93 -7.29
#